data_AF-A0A250K1I4-F1
#
_entry.id   AF-A0A250K1I4-F1
#
_cell.length_a   1.000
_cell.length_b   1.000
_cell.length_c   1.000
_cell.angle_alpha   90.00
_cell.angle_beta   90.00
_cell.angle_gamma   90.00
#
_symmetry.space_group_name_H-M   'P 1'
#
loop_
_entity.id
_entity.type
_entity.pdbx_description
1 polymer ?
#
loop_
_entity_poly.entity_id
_entity_poly.type
_entity_poly.pdbx_seq_one_letter_code
_entity_poly.pdbx_strand_id
1 'polypeptide(L)'
;MQLLSSALVLLLLAPCAALAQGSSRIAFLGKQLQKSKDPRSRSQAALVLGATEDPEAVPLLCTGLKDESELVRAAAAKGLAKLLELDGLDCLQAHKSDADATVQAAVSEAVDALKEFQSRPPRFYVQLEAVKDRTGKLPAELVKATEARLRSRLMRSGARMAPAKETKSAAKGTLKKLRVRGYRITPELHATDSGGLRVALVCLTYPELSLMGQVEVNAAGAQPGDLLKALVPRAVEEAAETFEWSSET
;
A
#
# COMPACT_ATOMS: atom_id res chain seq x y z
N MET A 1 -34.29 -28.77 -60.12
CA MET A 1 -35.12 -27.82 -59.35
C MET A 1 -35.30 -28.46 -57.98
N GLN A 2 -34.84 -27.93 -56.84
CA GLN A 2 -34.48 -26.57 -56.46
C GLN A 2 -33.19 -26.59 -55.60
N LEU A 3 -32.28 -25.68 -55.95
CA LEU A 3 -31.32 -25.07 -55.04
C LEU A 3 -32.10 -24.28 -53.99
N LEU A 4 -31.61 -24.21 -52.76
CA LEU A 4 -31.77 -23.17 -51.73
C LEU A 4 -31.25 -23.78 -50.41
N SER A 5 -30.45 -23.18 -49.54
CA SER A 5 -29.58 -22.01 -49.55
C SER A 5 -28.86 -22.09 -48.20
N SER A 6 -27.53 -22.15 -48.19
CA SER A 6 -26.72 -22.23 -46.98
C SER A 6 -26.88 -20.95 -46.14
N ALA A 7 -27.54 -21.04 -45.00
CA ALA A 7 -27.52 -19.98 -43.99
C ALA A 7 -26.28 -20.15 -43.13
N LEU A 8 -25.18 -19.50 -43.54
CA LEU A 8 -23.98 -19.34 -42.74
C LEU A 8 -24.29 -18.35 -41.60
N VAL A 9 -24.68 -18.87 -40.45
CA VAL A 9 -24.80 -18.06 -39.22
C VAL A 9 -23.37 -17.69 -38.80
N LEU A 10 -22.93 -16.48 -39.15
CA LEU A 10 -21.75 -15.87 -38.56
C LEU A 10 -22.05 -15.63 -37.08
N LEU A 11 -21.61 -16.54 -36.22
CA LEU A 11 -21.47 -16.29 -34.79
C LEU A 11 -20.39 -15.20 -34.65
N LEU A 12 -20.81 -13.94 -34.52
CA LEU A 12 -19.95 -12.87 -34.05
C LEU A 12 -19.53 -13.22 -32.63
N LEU A 13 -18.36 -13.86 -32.51
CA LEU A 13 -17.56 -13.85 -31.29
C LEU A 13 -17.23 -12.39 -31.02
N ALA A 14 -18.12 -11.70 -30.31
CA ALA A 14 -17.74 -10.52 -29.58
C ALA A 14 -16.54 -10.95 -28.72
N PRO A 15 -15.35 -10.34 -28.85
CA PRO A 15 -14.33 -10.50 -27.85
C PRO A 15 -14.93 -9.88 -26.59
N CYS A 16 -15.58 -10.71 -25.78
CA CYS A 16 -15.75 -10.44 -24.38
C CYS A 16 -14.34 -10.09 -23.92
N ALA A 17 -14.11 -8.80 -23.70
CA ALA A 17 -13.05 -8.31 -22.86
C ALA A 17 -13.33 -8.88 -21.47
N ALA A 18 -13.05 -10.17 -21.29
CA ALA A 18 -12.91 -10.87 -20.03
C ALA A 18 -11.56 -10.46 -19.39
N LEU A 19 -11.25 -9.17 -19.47
CA LEU A 19 -10.10 -8.52 -18.85
C LEU A 19 -10.64 -7.61 -17.74
N ALA A 20 -11.35 -8.19 -16.77
CA ALA A 20 -11.86 -7.42 -15.64
C ALA A 20 -12.03 -8.20 -14.33
N GLN A 21 -11.55 -9.44 -14.22
CA GLN A 21 -11.62 -10.20 -12.94
C GLN A 21 -10.31 -10.89 -12.58
N GLY A 22 -9.21 -10.14 -12.61
CA GLY A 22 -8.12 -10.36 -11.65
C GLY A 22 -8.39 -9.50 -10.43
N SER A 23 -9.46 -9.76 -9.67
CA SER A 23 -9.65 -9.05 -8.40
C SER A 23 -8.46 -9.42 -7.53
N SER A 24 -7.57 -8.46 -7.28
CA SER A 24 -6.39 -8.72 -6.46
C SER A 24 -6.83 -9.37 -5.14
N ARG A 25 -5.98 -10.22 -4.54
CA ARG A 25 -6.30 -10.97 -3.31
C ARG A 25 -6.97 -10.10 -2.23
N ILE A 26 -6.57 -8.84 -2.10
CA ILE A 26 -7.15 -7.84 -1.20
C ILE A 26 -8.61 -7.53 -1.54
N ALA A 27 -8.94 -7.32 -2.81
CA ALA A 27 -10.31 -7.07 -3.25
C ALA A 27 -11.22 -8.29 -3.01
N PHE A 28 -10.71 -9.50 -3.25
CA PHE A 28 -11.42 -10.74 -2.92
C PHE A 28 -11.71 -10.83 -1.42
N LEU A 29 -10.69 -10.61 -0.58
CA LEU A 29 -10.83 -10.65 0.88
C LEU A 29 -11.76 -9.55 1.40
N GLY A 30 -11.70 -8.34 0.83
CA GLY A 30 -12.64 -7.25 1.15
C GLY A 30 -14.09 -7.63 0.86
N LYS A 31 -14.33 -8.28 -0.30
CA LYS A 31 -15.66 -8.81 -0.64
C LYS A 31 -16.10 -9.90 0.35
N GLN A 32 -15.20 -10.80 0.74
CA GLN A 32 -15.50 -11.84 1.72
C GLN A 32 -15.83 -11.25 3.09
N LEU A 33 -15.04 -10.27 3.56
CA LEU A 33 -15.28 -9.52 4.79
C LEU A 33 -16.64 -8.82 4.79
N GLN A 34 -17.12 -8.33 3.65
CA GLN A 34 -18.37 -7.57 3.60
C GLN A 34 -19.62 -8.42 3.30
N LYS A 35 -19.47 -9.48 2.50
CA LYS A 35 -20.62 -10.18 1.89
C LYS A 35 -20.83 -11.61 2.36
N SER A 36 -19.88 -12.19 3.11
CA SER A 36 -20.09 -13.53 3.63
C SER A 36 -21.18 -13.54 4.69
N LYS A 37 -22.10 -14.51 4.59
CA LYS A 37 -23.15 -14.72 5.59
C LYS A 37 -22.62 -15.26 6.92
N ASP A 38 -21.49 -15.96 6.89
CA ASP A 38 -20.88 -16.55 8.08
C ASP A 38 -19.86 -15.57 8.71
N PRO A 39 -20.06 -15.14 9.97
CA PRO A 39 -19.13 -14.25 10.65
C PRO A 39 -17.74 -14.85 10.84
N ARG A 40 -17.59 -16.19 10.89
CA ARG A 40 -16.26 -16.81 10.96
C ARG A 40 -15.50 -16.56 9.66
N SER A 41 -16.14 -16.78 8.51
CA SER A 41 -15.58 -16.47 7.20
C SER A 41 -15.22 -14.98 7.03
N ARG A 42 -16.04 -14.05 7.56
CA ARG A 42 -15.73 -12.61 7.59
C ARG A 42 -14.51 -12.30 8.47
N SER A 43 -14.48 -12.84 9.69
CA SER A 43 -13.38 -12.64 10.64
C SER A 43 -12.05 -13.18 10.09
N GLN A 44 -12.06 -14.33 9.42
CA GLN A 44 -10.88 -14.88 8.76
C GLN A 44 -10.38 -13.96 7.64
N ALA A 45 -11.29 -13.37 6.85
CA ALA A 45 -10.91 -12.40 5.84
C ALA A 45 -10.22 -11.17 6.45
N ALA A 46 -10.72 -10.66 7.58
CA ALA A 46 -10.07 -9.57 8.31
C ALA A 46 -8.65 -9.93 8.79
N LEU A 47 -8.46 -11.13 9.38
CA LEU A 47 -7.14 -11.59 9.81
C LEU A 47 -6.16 -11.69 8.62
N VAL A 48 -6.61 -12.27 7.51
CA VAL A 48 -5.77 -12.43 6.31
C VAL A 48 -5.45 -11.07 5.69
N LEU A 49 -6.40 -10.12 5.68
CA LEU A 49 -6.15 -8.74 5.24
C LEU A 49 -5.03 -8.07 6.07
N GLY A 50 -5.04 -8.24 7.40
CA GLY A 50 -3.99 -7.72 8.27
C GLY A 50 -2.60 -8.30 8.00
N ALA A 51 -2.54 -9.53 7.49
CA ALA A 51 -1.29 -10.21 7.13
C ALA A 51 -0.77 -9.86 5.72
N THR A 52 -1.45 -9.00 4.96
CA THR A 52 -1.03 -8.65 3.59
C THR A 52 0.12 -7.65 3.52
N GLU A 53 0.38 -6.91 4.60
CA GLU A 53 1.31 -5.76 4.64
C GLU A 53 1.00 -4.68 3.58
N ASP A 54 -0.21 -4.68 3.03
CA ASP A 54 -0.62 -3.76 1.97
C ASP A 54 -1.57 -2.70 2.54
N PRO A 55 -1.26 -1.40 2.42
CA PRO A 55 -2.09 -0.33 2.96
C PRO A 55 -3.51 -0.28 2.35
N GLU A 56 -3.76 -0.91 1.19
CA GLU A 56 -5.14 -1.05 0.67
C GLU A 56 -6.07 -1.85 1.61
N ALA A 57 -5.52 -2.63 2.55
CA ALA A 57 -6.31 -3.36 3.53
C ALA A 57 -6.91 -2.44 4.63
N VAL A 58 -6.35 -1.26 4.87
CA VAL A 58 -6.82 -0.33 5.93
C VAL A 58 -8.31 0.00 5.82
N PRO A 59 -8.83 0.54 4.69
CA PRO A 59 -10.25 0.90 4.59
C PRO A 59 -11.19 -0.31 4.72
N LEU A 60 -10.74 -1.50 4.28
CA LEU A 60 -11.49 -2.75 4.40
C LEU A 60 -11.61 -3.17 5.86
N LEU A 61 -10.49 -3.13 6.60
CA LEU A 61 -10.48 -3.46 8.02
C LEU A 61 -11.25 -2.43 8.87
N CYS A 62 -11.14 -1.13 8.56
CA CYS A 62 -11.96 -0.11 9.21
C CYS A 62 -13.46 -0.31 8.96
N THR A 63 -13.84 -0.92 7.84
CA THR A 63 -15.23 -1.36 7.60
C THR A 63 -15.59 -2.56 8.48
N GLY A 64 -14.67 -3.52 8.65
CA GLY A 64 -14.84 -4.67 9.54
C GLY A 64 -15.01 -4.30 11.02
N LEU A 65 -14.47 -3.17 11.48
CA LEU A 65 -14.72 -2.64 12.82
C LEU A 65 -16.20 -2.26 13.05
N LYS A 66 -17.01 -2.14 12.00
CA LYS A 66 -18.43 -1.80 12.07
C LYS A 66 -19.35 -3.03 11.89
N ASP A 67 -18.78 -4.23 11.85
CA ASP A 67 -19.54 -5.47 11.66
C ASP A 67 -20.47 -5.75 12.85
N GLU A 68 -21.63 -6.34 12.57
CA GLU A 68 -22.61 -6.75 13.58
C GLU A 68 -22.02 -7.75 14.60
N SER A 69 -21.08 -8.60 14.15
CA SER A 69 -20.46 -9.62 14.98
C SER A 69 -19.22 -9.09 15.68
N GLU A 70 -19.18 -9.23 17.00
CA GLU A 70 -18.03 -8.93 17.86
C GLU A 70 -16.78 -9.72 17.44
N LEU A 71 -16.94 -10.95 16.94
CA LEU A 71 -15.84 -11.75 16.40
C LEU A 71 -15.16 -11.05 15.22
N VAL A 72 -15.93 -10.47 14.31
CA VAL A 72 -15.41 -9.79 13.13
C VAL A 72 -14.78 -8.46 13.51
N ARG A 73 -15.41 -7.69 14.41
CA ARG A 73 -14.83 -6.43 14.92
C ARG A 73 -13.50 -6.65 15.61
N ALA A 74 -13.40 -7.66 16.49
CA ALA A 74 -12.14 -8.02 17.16
C ALA A 74 -11.07 -8.48 16.15
N ALA A 75 -11.45 -9.28 15.14
CA ALA A 75 -10.54 -9.70 14.07
C ALA A 75 -10.06 -8.51 13.21
N ALA A 76 -10.92 -7.53 12.94
CA ALA A 76 -10.55 -6.32 12.22
C ALA A 76 -9.57 -5.45 13.00
N ALA A 77 -9.78 -5.28 14.31
CA ALA A 77 -8.84 -4.58 15.19
C ALA A 77 -7.47 -5.27 15.22
N LYS A 78 -7.43 -6.59 15.39
CA LYS A 78 -6.19 -7.39 15.31
C LYS A 78 -5.54 -7.28 13.94
N GLY A 79 -6.34 -7.27 12.88
CA GLY A 79 -5.87 -7.06 11.51
C GLY A 79 -5.16 -5.73 11.34
N LEU A 80 -5.74 -4.62 11.85
CA LEU A 80 -5.12 -3.29 11.80
C LEU A 80 -3.83 -3.22 12.61
N ALA A 81 -3.80 -3.85 13.79
CA ALA A 81 -2.58 -3.97 14.60
C ALA A 81 -1.46 -4.66 13.82
N LYS A 82 -1.77 -5.81 13.20
CA LYS A 82 -0.80 -6.59 12.41
C LYS A 82 -0.36 -5.87 11.15
N LEU A 83 -1.26 -5.09 10.55
CA LEU A 83 -0.95 -4.35 9.34
C LEU A 83 0.08 -3.26 9.62
N LEU A 84 0.18 -2.68 10.82
CA LEU A 84 1.16 -1.62 11.14
C LEU A 84 1.06 -0.36 10.23
N GLU A 85 -0.16 -0.03 9.79
CA GLU A 85 -0.44 1.19 9.02
C GLU A 85 -1.05 2.25 9.94
N LEU A 86 -0.38 3.39 10.06
CA LEU A 86 -0.81 4.48 10.96
C LEU A 86 -2.16 5.08 10.56
N ASP A 87 -2.54 4.99 9.29
CA ASP A 87 -3.84 5.44 8.78
C ASP A 87 -5.03 4.68 9.42
N GLY A 88 -4.79 3.53 10.06
CA GLY A 88 -5.79 2.79 10.83
C GLY A 88 -6.09 3.36 12.22
N LEU A 89 -5.27 4.30 12.73
CA LEU A 89 -5.42 4.81 14.10
C LEU A 89 -6.75 5.51 14.33
N ASP A 90 -7.22 6.33 13.38
CA ASP A 90 -8.45 7.10 13.55
C ASP A 90 -9.67 6.18 13.65
N CYS A 91 -9.76 5.15 12.81
CA CYS A 91 -10.89 4.23 12.83
C CYS A 91 -10.86 3.32 14.07
N LEU A 92 -9.68 2.92 14.56
CA LEU A 92 -9.54 2.24 15.86
C LEU A 92 -9.97 3.14 17.02
N GLN A 93 -9.53 4.40 17.03
CA GLN A 93 -9.89 5.36 18.08
C GLN A 93 -11.40 5.59 18.16
N ALA A 94 -12.08 5.63 17.01
CA ALA A 94 -13.54 5.74 16.94
C ALA A 94 -14.28 4.53 17.55
N HIS A 95 -13.63 3.37 17.69
CA HIS A 95 -14.22 2.14 18.24
C HIS A 95 -13.67 1.76 19.62
N LYS A 96 -12.98 2.66 20.33
CA LYS A 96 -12.44 2.39 21.68
C LYS A 96 -13.51 2.09 22.74
N SER A 97 -14.73 2.55 22.52
CA SER A 97 -15.87 2.34 23.42
C SER A 97 -16.83 1.28 22.86
N ASP A 98 -16.31 0.23 22.22
CA ASP A 98 -17.12 -0.90 21.78
C ASP A 98 -17.87 -1.51 22.98
N ALA A 99 -19.10 -1.98 22.74
CA ALA A 99 -19.95 -2.55 23.79
C ALA A 99 -19.43 -3.92 24.27
N ASP A 100 -18.71 -4.65 23.41
CA ASP A 100 -18.11 -5.93 23.76
C ASP A 100 -16.70 -5.73 24.35
N ALA A 101 -16.47 -6.28 25.56
CA ALA A 101 -15.21 -6.14 26.27
C ALA A 101 -14.02 -6.77 25.53
N THR A 102 -14.24 -7.84 24.76
CA THR A 102 -13.18 -8.48 23.95
C THR A 102 -12.79 -7.61 22.78
N VAL A 103 -13.77 -6.97 22.13
CA VAL A 103 -13.51 -6.01 21.06
C VAL A 103 -12.79 -4.78 21.60
N GLN A 104 -13.24 -4.23 22.73
CA GLN A 104 -12.58 -3.10 23.38
C GLN A 104 -11.11 -3.40 23.68
N ALA A 105 -10.81 -4.57 24.25
CA ALA A 105 -9.44 -5.01 24.50
C ALA A 105 -8.62 -5.09 23.20
N ALA A 106 -9.14 -5.73 22.15
CA ALA A 106 -8.47 -5.84 20.86
C ALA A 106 -8.23 -4.47 20.20
N VAL A 107 -9.15 -3.52 20.32
CA VAL A 107 -8.99 -2.15 19.82
C VAL A 107 -7.92 -1.40 20.61
N SER A 108 -7.91 -1.53 21.94
CA SER A 108 -6.88 -0.89 22.78
C SER A 108 -5.49 -1.42 22.43
N GLU A 109 -5.34 -2.74 22.36
CA GLU A 109 -4.08 -3.39 21.96
C GLU A 109 -3.63 -2.93 20.58
N ALA A 110 -4.54 -2.81 19.62
CA ALA A 110 -4.21 -2.33 18.28
C ALA A 110 -3.73 -0.87 18.28
N VAL A 111 -4.39 0.00 19.05
CA VAL A 111 -3.96 1.40 19.19
C VAL A 111 -2.57 1.49 19.83
N ASP A 112 -2.33 0.70 20.87
CA ASP A 112 -1.05 0.71 21.57
C ASP A 112 0.07 0.18 20.66
N ALA A 113 -0.17 -0.90 19.92
CA ALA A 113 0.78 -1.44 18.95
C ALA A 113 1.15 -0.41 17.85
N LEU A 114 0.16 0.32 17.31
CA LEU A 114 0.41 1.35 16.30
C LEU A 114 1.14 2.58 16.87
N LYS A 115 0.83 2.98 18.10
CA LYS A 115 1.56 4.06 18.79
C LYS A 115 3.00 3.67 19.09
N GLU A 116 3.22 2.44 19.54
CA GLU A 116 4.56 1.91 19.76
C GLU A 116 5.35 1.93 18.44
N PHE A 117 4.76 1.42 17.36
CA PHE A 117 5.36 1.49 16.03
C PHE A 117 5.69 2.93 15.60
N GLN A 118 4.77 3.88 15.77
CA GLN A 118 4.98 5.30 15.48
C GLN A 118 6.12 5.93 16.32
N SER A 119 6.30 5.46 17.55
CA SER A 119 7.26 6.00 18.51
C SER A 119 8.69 5.50 18.31
N ARG A 120 8.90 4.47 17.48
CA ARG A 120 10.23 3.91 17.21
C ARG A 120 11.19 5.01 16.71
N PRO A 121 12.45 5.02 17.19
CA PRO A 121 13.48 5.92 16.67
C PRO A 121 13.63 5.71 15.16
N PRO A 122 13.53 6.77 14.33
CA PRO A 122 13.72 6.62 12.91
C PRO A 122 15.20 6.38 12.58
N ARG A 123 15.44 5.66 11.49
CA ARG A 123 16.77 5.41 10.93
C ARG A 123 17.18 6.50 9.94
N PHE A 124 16.20 7.03 9.22
CA PHE A 124 16.38 8.09 8.24
C PHE A 124 15.10 8.93 8.11
N TYR A 125 15.23 10.11 7.50
CA TYR A 125 14.14 11.05 7.28
C TYR A 125 13.87 11.18 5.78
N VAL A 126 12.61 11.14 5.36
CA VAL A 126 12.25 11.09 3.94
C VAL A 126 11.19 12.11 3.56
N GLN A 127 11.51 12.98 2.63
CA GLN A 127 10.51 13.67 1.82
C GLN A 127 10.16 12.78 0.62
N LEU A 128 8.93 12.27 0.58
CA LEU A 128 8.42 11.52 -0.56
C LEU A 128 7.58 12.44 -1.45
N GLU A 129 8.01 12.60 -2.70
CA GLU A 129 7.24 13.29 -3.72
C GLU A 129 6.10 12.42 -4.27
N ALA A 130 5.12 13.07 -4.90
CA ALA A 130 4.05 12.37 -5.60
C ALA A 130 4.61 11.45 -6.70
N VAL A 131 3.96 10.29 -6.88
CA VAL A 131 4.34 9.34 -7.92
C VAL A 131 4.06 9.92 -9.31
N LYS A 132 5.09 9.99 -10.14
CA LYS A 132 4.97 10.46 -11.53
C LYS A 132 4.65 9.28 -12.45
N ASP A 133 3.43 9.22 -12.96
CA ASP A 133 3.09 8.28 -14.03
C ASP A 133 3.64 8.79 -15.38
N ARG A 134 4.74 8.17 -15.84
CA ARG A 134 5.32 8.41 -17.17
C ARG A 134 4.73 7.50 -18.24
N THR A 135 3.90 6.53 -17.86
CA THR A 135 3.15 5.70 -18.81
C THR A 135 1.99 6.48 -19.45
N GLY A 136 1.40 7.41 -18.70
CA GLY A 136 0.21 8.17 -19.07
C GLY A 136 -1.06 7.31 -19.19
N LYS A 137 -1.03 6.06 -18.73
CA LYS A 137 -2.10 5.06 -18.93
C LYS A 137 -2.59 4.45 -17.62
N LEU A 138 -1.91 4.69 -16.49
CA LEU A 138 -2.32 4.08 -15.24
C LEU A 138 -3.53 4.82 -14.64
N PRO A 139 -4.52 4.09 -14.10
CA PRO A 139 -5.62 4.72 -13.36
C PRO A 139 -5.09 5.53 -12.17
N ALA A 140 -5.69 6.69 -11.89
CA ALA A 140 -5.28 7.55 -10.78
C ALA A 140 -5.31 6.83 -9.42
N GLU A 141 -6.30 5.97 -9.18
CA GLU A 141 -6.38 5.18 -7.95
C GLU A 141 -5.21 4.21 -7.80
N LEU A 142 -4.71 3.64 -8.90
CA LEU A 142 -3.54 2.77 -8.87
C LEU A 142 -2.26 3.55 -8.56
N VAL A 143 -2.12 4.76 -9.12
CA VAL A 143 -0.99 5.66 -8.80
C VAL A 143 -1.02 6.04 -7.32
N LYS A 144 -2.18 6.43 -6.80
CA LYS A 144 -2.39 6.74 -5.37
C LYS A 144 -2.09 5.54 -4.46
N ALA A 145 -2.56 4.35 -4.82
CA ALA A 145 -2.28 3.13 -4.07
C ALA A 145 -0.79 2.75 -4.10
N THR A 146 -0.09 3.07 -5.19
CA THR A 146 1.37 2.90 -5.29
C THR A 146 2.11 3.86 -4.36
N GLU A 147 1.66 5.11 -4.28
CA GLU A 147 2.21 6.10 -3.35
C GLU A 147 2.01 5.69 -1.89
N ALA A 148 0.84 5.15 -1.55
CA ALA A 148 0.58 4.59 -0.22
C ALA A 148 1.52 3.42 0.11
N ARG A 149 1.74 2.49 -0.83
CA ARG A 149 2.70 1.39 -0.67
C ARG A 149 4.13 1.86 -0.47
N LEU A 150 4.56 2.89 -1.23
CA LEU A 150 5.88 3.48 -1.05
C LEU A 150 6.03 4.06 0.35
N ARG A 151 5.06 4.86 0.83
CA ARG A 151 5.06 5.38 2.20
C ARG A 151 5.13 4.27 3.25
N SER A 152 4.25 3.27 3.13
CA SER A 152 4.21 2.11 4.02
C SER A 152 5.57 1.42 4.08
N ARG A 153 6.15 1.07 2.92
CA ARG A 153 7.43 0.36 2.86
C ARG A 153 8.58 1.19 3.43
N LEU A 154 8.64 2.50 3.14
CA LEU A 154 9.64 3.40 3.70
C LEU A 154 9.54 3.46 5.23
N MET A 155 8.34 3.63 5.79
CA MET A 155 8.13 3.66 7.25
C MET A 155 8.53 2.33 7.91
N ARG A 156 8.14 1.19 7.32
CA ARG A 156 8.58 -0.14 7.80
C ARG A 156 10.10 -0.32 7.75
N SER A 157 10.75 0.32 6.79
CA SER A 157 12.22 0.30 6.67
C SER A 157 12.92 1.23 7.68
N GLY A 158 12.15 2.01 8.46
CA GLY A 158 12.64 2.90 9.50
C GLY A 158 12.59 4.39 9.16
N ALA A 159 11.89 4.78 8.08
CA ALA A 159 11.75 6.19 7.72
C ALA A 159 10.83 6.94 8.68
N ARG A 160 11.24 8.15 9.09
CA ARG A 160 10.31 9.20 9.48
C ARG A 160 9.93 10.00 8.23
N MET A 161 8.64 10.13 7.96
CA MET A 161 8.16 10.91 6.82
C MET A 161 8.20 12.41 7.11
N ALA A 162 8.71 13.18 6.15
CA ALA A 162 8.69 14.63 6.18
C ALA A 162 7.33 15.17 5.74
N PRO A 163 6.87 16.32 6.29
CA PRO A 163 5.69 17.01 5.78
C PRO A 163 5.88 17.42 4.32
N ALA A 164 4.81 17.32 3.51
CA ALA A 164 4.86 17.60 2.07
C ALA A 164 5.37 19.03 1.73
N LYS A 165 5.10 20.01 2.60
CA LYS A 165 5.48 21.42 2.42
C LYS A 165 6.48 21.89 3.49
N GLU A 166 7.40 21.02 3.90
CA GLU A 166 8.42 21.37 4.88
C GLU A 166 9.46 22.36 4.31
N THR A 167 9.83 23.37 5.11
CA THR A 167 10.88 24.33 4.72
C THR A 167 12.27 23.76 5.01
N LYS A 168 13.28 24.24 4.27
CA LYS A 168 14.68 23.85 4.47
C LYS A 168 15.17 24.05 5.92
N SER A 169 14.75 25.13 6.57
CA SER A 169 15.12 25.43 7.96
C SER A 169 14.49 24.42 8.93
N ALA A 170 13.20 24.13 8.76
CA ALA A 170 12.49 23.14 9.57
C ALA A 170 13.12 21.74 9.42
N ALA A 171 13.40 21.33 8.18
CA ALA A 171 14.06 20.05 7.90
C ALA A 171 15.43 19.93 8.58
N LYS A 172 16.28 20.97 8.53
CA LYS A 172 17.57 20.99 9.23
C LYS A 172 17.42 20.83 10.74
N GLY A 173 16.43 21.52 11.33
CA GLY A 173 16.11 21.39 12.75
C GLY A 173 15.69 19.96 13.12
N THR A 174 14.79 19.36 12.32
CA THR A 174 14.31 17.99 12.51
C THR A 174 15.44 16.97 12.41
N LEU A 175 16.28 17.04 11.36
CA LEU A 175 17.41 16.13 11.17
C LEU A 175 18.42 16.22 12.31
N LYS A 176 18.75 17.44 12.77
CA LYS A 176 19.64 17.63 13.94
C LYS A 176 19.05 17.03 15.20
N LYS A 177 17.74 17.20 15.44
CA LYS A 177 17.05 16.65 16.60
C LYS A 177 17.02 15.11 16.58
N LEU A 178 16.72 14.54 15.42
CA LEU A 178 16.59 13.09 15.24
C LEU A 178 17.96 12.38 15.09
N ARG A 179 19.02 13.13 14.75
CA ARG A 179 20.37 12.61 14.45
C ARG A 179 20.37 11.56 13.34
N VAL A 180 19.62 11.84 12.26
CA VAL A 180 19.51 10.96 11.10
C VAL A 180 19.86 11.70 9.82
N ARG A 181 20.16 10.95 8.75
CA ARG A 181 20.29 11.50 7.40
C ARG A 181 18.91 11.69 6.75
N GLY A 182 18.85 12.68 5.85
CA GLY A 182 17.64 13.05 5.12
C GLY A 182 17.75 12.73 3.64
N TYR A 183 16.66 12.22 3.06
CA TYR A 183 16.54 11.90 1.64
C TYR A 183 15.26 12.49 1.04
N ARG A 184 15.33 12.95 -0.21
CA ARG A 184 14.15 13.21 -1.03
C ARG A 184 14.05 12.11 -2.07
N ILE A 185 12.91 11.45 -2.12
CA ILE A 185 12.63 10.38 -3.06
C ILE A 185 11.59 10.87 -4.06
N THR A 186 11.93 10.77 -5.35
CA THR A 186 11.02 11.07 -6.46
C THR A 186 10.71 9.78 -7.22
N PRO A 187 9.55 9.14 -6.94
CA PRO A 187 9.15 7.92 -7.61
C PRO A 187 8.57 8.20 -9.01
N GLU A 188 9.00 7.41 -9.99
CA GLU A 188 8.48 7.46 -11.36
C GLU A 188 8.08 6.06 -11.85
N LEU A 189 6.95 5.98 -12.57
CA LEU A 189 6.45 4.74 -13.17
C LEU A 189 6.58 4.83 -14.69
N HIS A 190 7.29 3.88 -15.27
CA HIS A 190 7.55 3.82 -16.71
C HIS A 190 7.02 2.53 -17.31
N ALA A 191 6.58 2.58 -18.56
CA ALA A 191 6.30 1.37 -19.33
C ALA A 191 7.63 0.77 -19.80
N THR A 192 7.70 -0.55 -19.91
CA THR A 192 8.85 -1.23 -20.52
C THR A 192 8.50 -1.71 -21.92
N ASP A 193 9.53 -1.90 -22.75
CA ASP A 193 9.37 -2.41 -24.12
C ASP A 193 8.77 -3.84 -24.14
N SER A 194 8.95 -4.59 -23.05
CA SER A 194 8.37 -5.91 -22.83
C SER A 194 6.89 -5.90 -22.38
N GLY A 195 6.23 -4.74 -22.40
CA GLY A 195 4.83 -4.60 -21.96
C GLY A 195 4.64 -4.68 -20.44
N GLY A 196 5.71 -4.47 -19.67
CA GLY A 196 5.72 -4.44 -18.21
C GLY A 196 5.78 -3.02 -17.64
N LEU A 197 6.12 -2.95 -16.36
CA LEU A 197 6.34 -1.70 -15.63
C LEU A 197 7.75 -1.65 -15.05
N ARG A 198 8.30 -0.44 -15.00
CA ARG A 198 9.53 -0.09 -14.28
C ARG A 198 9.20 0.95 -13.22
N VAL A 199 9.62 0.71 -11.99
CA VAL A 199 9.60 1.68 -10.89
C VAL A 199 11.01 2.25 -10.76
N ALA A 200 11.15 3.56 -10.95
CA ALA A 200 12.39 4.28 -10.73
C ALA A 200 12.26 5.15 -9.47
N LEU A 201 13.25 5.08 -8.57
CA LEU A 201 13.32 5.97 -7.41
C LEU A 201 14.54 6.87 -7.56
N VAL A 202 14.31 8.14 -7.91
CA VAL A 202 15.38 9.15 -7.92
C VAL A 202 15.61 9.63 -6.50
N CYS A 203 16.84 9.54 -6.02
CA CYS A 203 17.22 9.87 -4.66
C CYS A 203 18.12 11.10 -4.62
N LEU A 204 17.78 12.06 -3.77
CA LEU A 204 18.58 13.24 -3.49
C LEU A 204 18.81 13.36 -1.99
N THR A 205 19.86 14.08 -1.60
CA THR A 205 20.02 14.51 -0.20
C THR A 205 18.87 15.42 0.20
N TYR A 206 18.49 15.41 1.47
CA TYR A 206 17.47 16.33 1.99
C TYR A 206 17.99 17.04 3.25
N PRO A 207 17.83 18.38 3.34
CA PRO A 207 17.06 19.26 2.46
C PRO A 207 17.89 19.98 1.38
N GLU A 208 19.14 19.56 1.13
CA GLU A 208 20.04 20.24 0.17
C GLU A 208 19.78 19.88 -1.30
N LEU A 209 19.06 18.78 -1.56
CA LEU A 209 18.62 18.34 -2.89
C LEU A 209 19.78 18.08 -3.87
N SER A 210 20.92 17.63 -3.37
CA SER A 210 22.01 17.14 -4.21
C SER A 210 21.67 15.74 -4.70
N LEU A 211 21.74 15.50 -6.02
CA LEU A 211 21.45 14.19 -6.61
C LEU A 211 22.42 13.13 -6.09
N MET A 212 21.90 12.02 -5.60
CA MET A 212 22.67 10.85 -5.19
C MET A 212 22.69 9.78 -6.29
N GLY A 213 21.59 9.64 -7.03
CA GLY A 213 21.43 8.68 -8.11
C GLY A 213 19.98 8.22 -8.24
N GLN A 214 19.79 7.09 -8.91
CA GLN A 214 18.49 6.45 -9.03
C GLN A 214 18.64 4.93 -8.98
N VAL A 215 17.61 4.24 -8.49
CA VAL A 215 17.46 2.79 -8.61
C VAL A 215 16.26 2.48 -9.50
N GLU A 216 16.33 1.38 -10.23
CA GLU A 216 15.31 0.99 -11.20
C GLU A 216 15.03 -0.50 -11.13
N VAL A 217 13.79 -0.87 -10.80
CA VAL A 217 13.32 -2.25 -10.84
C VAL A 217 12.21 -2.41 -11.87
N ASN A 218 12.22 -3.51 -12.60
CA ASN A 218 11.18 -3.81 -13.59
C ASN A 218 10.64 -5.23 -13.47
N ALA A 219 9.40 -5.40 -13.94
CA ALA A 219 8.73 -6.69 -14.07
C ALA A 219 7.67 -6.61 -15.18
N ALA A 220 7.32 -7.76 -15.74
CA ALA A 220 6.32 -7.91 -16.79
C ALA A 220 5.49 -9.20 -16.54
N GLY A 221 4.48 -9.44 -17.37
CA GLY A 221 3.71 -10.69 -17.34
C GLY A 221 2.59 -10.75 -16.30
N ALA A 222 2.24 -9.63 -15.67
CA ALA A 222 1.09 -9.53 -14.75
C ALA A 222 0.34 -8.21 -14.95
N GLN A 223 -0.82 -8.09 -14.32
CA GLN A 223 -1.59 -6.84 -14.34
C GLN A 223 -0.81 -5.71 -13.64
N PRO A 224 -0.94 -4.44 -14.07
CA PRO A 224 -0.21 -3.31 -13.48
C PRO A 224 -0.24 -3.24 -11.96
N GLY A 225 -1.39 -3.53 -11.34
CA GLY A 225 -1.52 -3.53 -9.88
C GLY A 225 -0.68 -4.60 -9.19
N ASP A 226 -0.61 -5.82 -9.75
CA ASP A 226 0.18 -6.90 -9.19
C ASP A 226 1.68 -6.67 -9.42
N LEU A 227 2.05 -6.10 -10.56
CA LEU A 227 3.42 -5.66 -10.83
C LEU A 227 3.86 -4.63 -9.80
N LEU A 228 3.05 -3.60 -9.52
CA LEU A 228 3.42 -2.54 -8.57
C LEU A 228 3.50 -3.05 -7.13
N LYS A 229 2.67 -4.03 -6.74
CA LYS A 229 2.80 -4.73 -5.46
C LYS A 229 4.13 -5.45 -5.30
N ALA A 230 4.65 -6.06 -6.37
CA ALA A 230 5.94 -6.74 -6.35
C ALA A 230 7.13 -5.77 -6.48
N LEU A 231 6.97 -4.70 -7.26
CA LEU A 231 8.07 -3.79 -7.59
C LEU A 231 8.35 -2.78 -6.48
N VAL A 232 7.33 -2.26 -5.78
CA VAL A 232 7.54 -1.24 -4.74
C VAL A 232 8.46 -1.72 -3.61
N PRO A 233 8.25 -2.90 -3.00
CA PRO A 233 9.16 -3.40 -1.96
C PRO A 233 10.61 -3.52 -2.45
N ARG A 234 10.79 -4.10 -3.64
CA ARG A 234 12.11 -4.28 -4.27
C ARG A 234 12.81 -2.94 -4.54
N ALA A 235 12.08 -1.96 -5.05
CA ALA A 235 12.62 -0.62 -5.31
C ALA A 235 13.14 0.05 -4.04
N VAL A 236 12.39 -0.07 -2.93
CA VAL A 236 12.76 0.51 -1.64
C VAL A 236 13.93 -0.23 -1.00
N GLU A 237 14.00 -1.56 -1.13
CA GLU A 237 15.13 -2.39 -0.69
C GLU A 237 16.41 -2.02 -1.45
N GLU A 238 16.35 -1.98 -2.78
CA GLU A 238 17.49 -1.61 -3.61
C GLU A 238 17.95 -0.18 -3.36
N ALA A 239 17.03 0.75 -3.12
CA ALA A 239 17.37 2.12 -2.70
C ALA A 239 18.04 2.15 -1.31
N ALA A 240 17.57 1.34 -0.35
CA ALA A 240 18.14 1.27 0.98
C ALA A 240 19.58 0.76 0.96
N GLU A 241 19.86 -0.22 0.11
CA GLU A 241 21.21 -0.75 -0.13
C GLU A 241 22.09 0.27 -0.86
N THR A 242 21.62 0.80 -1.99
CA THR A 242 22.38 1.70 -2.87
C THR A 242 22.75 3.02 -2.18
N PHE A 243 21.85 3.56 -1.38
CA PHE A 243 22.04 4.86 -0.68
C PHE A 243 22.37 4.69 0.81
N GLU A 244 22.68 3.46 1.22
CA GLU A 244 23.14 3.08 2.55
C GLU A 244 22.24 3.59 3.68
N TRP A 245 20.92 3.47 3.57
CA TRP A 245 19.99 3.93 4.62
C TRP A 245 20.18 3.20 5.96
N SER A 246 21.00 2.16 5.98
CA SER A 246 21.26 1.29 7.13
C SER A 246 22.55 1.58 7.90
N SER A 247 23.45 2.47 7.45
CA SER A 247 24.71 2.63 8.16
C SER A 247 24.50 3.26 9.54
N GLU A 248 24.72 2.40 10.54
CA GLU A 248 24.92 2.77 11.94
C GLU A 248 25.98 3.88 12.00
N THR A 249 25.62 5.00 12.62
CA THR A 249 26.58 5.96 13.17
C THR A 249 26.53 5.86 14.69
#